data_AF-A0A522ABR1-F1
#
_entry.id   AF-A0A522ABR1-F1
#
_cell.length_a   1.000
_cell.length_b   1.000
_cell.length_c   1.000
_cell.angle_alpha   90.00
_cell.angle_beta   90.00
_cell.angle_gamma   90.00
#
_symmetry.space_group_name_H-M   'P 1'
#
loop_
_entity.id
_entity.type
_entity.pdbx_description
1 polymer ?
#
loop_
_entity_poly.entity_id
_entity_poly.type
_entity_poly.pdbx_seq_one_letter_code
_entity_poly.pdbx_strand_id
1 'polypeptide(L)' 'SVRDPLYVLPVLNGISMFVLQSLQPAPPDPTQAKVMKVMPVMFSFFFVFFPAGLVLYWTVNSVLSIAQQWVITRRIIAE' A
#
# COMPACT_ATOMS: atom_id res chain seq x y z
N SER A 1 8.64 -20.18 -12.02
CA SER A 1 8.02 -18.98 -11.43
C SER A 1 7.94 -17.92 -12.53
N VAL A 2 6.74 -17.61 -13.02
CA VAL A 2 6.52 -16.76 -14.21
C VAL A 2 6.27 -15.31 -13.75
N ARG A 3 6.97 -14.35 -14.36
CA ARG A 3 6.71 -12.91 -14.13
C ARG A 3 5.34 -12.55 -14.71
N ASP A 4 4.57 -11.72 -14.00
CA ASP A 4 3.26 -11.23 -14.45
C ASP A 4 3.41 -10.54 -15.83
N PRO A 5 2.86 -11.12 -16.92
CA PRO A 5 3.02 -10.58 -18.27
C PRO A 5 2.33 -9.23 -18.48
N LEU A 6 1.36 -8.89 -17.62
CA LEU A 6 0.47 -7.73 -17.81
C LEU A 6 0.76 -6.58 -16.82
N TYR A 7 1.71 -6.74 -15.89
CA TYR A 7 2.06 -5.73 -14.88
C TYR A 7 0.86 -5.19 -14.07
N VAL A 8 -0.22 -5.95 -13.97
CA VAL A 8 -1.43 -5.55 -13.26
C VAL A 8 -1.20 -5.60 -11.75
N LEU A 9 -0.41 -6.58 -11.28
CA LEU A 9 -0.12 -6.76 -9.86
C LEU A 9 0.68 -5.59 -9.22
N PRO A 10 1.76 -5.07 -9.84
CA PRO A 10 2.46 -3.88 -9.33
C PRO A 10 1.58 -2.64 -9.26
N VAL A 11 0.71 -2.43 -10.26
CA VAL A 11 -0.20 -1.28 -10.30
C VAL A 11 -1.25 -1.37 -9.19
N LEU A 12 -1.87 -2.54 -9.01
CA LEU A 12 -2.82 -2.78 -7.92
C LEU A 12 -2.15 -2.63 -6.55
N ASN A 13 -0.92 -3.09 -6.39
CA ASN A 13 -0.17 -2.93 -5.16
C ASN A 13 0.09 -1.44 -4.87
N GLY A 14 0.53 -0.67 -5.87
CA GLY A 14 0.74 0.78 -5.72
C GLY A 14 -0.52 1.55 -5.35
N ILE A 15 -1.66 1.22 -5.97
CA ILE A 15 -2.95 1.81 -5.62
C ILE A 15 -3.33 1.45 -4.18
N SER A 16 -3.15 0.18 -3.78
CA SER A 16 -3.48 -0.28 -2.43
C SER A 16 -2.64 0.45 -1.37
N MET A 17 -1.33 0.57 -1.60
CA MET A 17 -0.44 1.29 -0.69
C MET A 17 -0.81 2.77 -0.55
N PHE A 18 -1.21 3.43 -1.64
CA PHE A 18 -1.65 4.82 -1.61
C PHE A 18 -2.92 5.02 -0.77
N VAL A 19 -3.89 4.11 -0.92
CA VAL A 19 -5.12 4.11 -0.13
C VAL A 19 -4.81 3.88 1.36
N LEU A 20 -3.95 2.91 1.68
CA LEU A 20 -3.54 2.64 3.06
C LEU A 20 -2.89 3.85 3.72
N GLN A 21 -2.00 4.54 3.00
CA GLN A 21 -1.31 5.72 3.51
C GLN A 21 -2.24 6.91 3.73
N SER A 22 -3.28 7.05 2.90
CA SER A 22 -4.28 8.12 3.02
C SER A 22 -5.18 7.95 4.25
N LEU A 23 -5.30 6.72 4.77
CA LEU A 23 -6.05 6.41 6.00
C LEU A 23 -5.20 6.59 7.27
N GLN A 24 -3.89 6.78 7.14
CA GLN A 24 -2.99 6.99 8.27
C GLN A 24 -2.79 8.50 8.53
N PRO A 25 -2.79 8.95 9.80
CA PRO A 25 -2.48 10.34 10.12
C PRO A 25 -1.07 10.69 9.64
N ALA A 26 -0.95 11.83 8.97
CA ALA A 26 0.33 12.30 8.45
C ALA A 26 1.31 12.61 9.60
N PRO A 27 2.61 12.30 9.46
CA PRO A 27 3.61 12.69 10.44
C PRO A 27 3.66 14.22 10.61
N PRO A 28 3.97 14.72 11.82
CA PRO A 28 4.05 16.15 12.09
C PRO A 28 5.21 16.85 11.35
N ASP A 29 6.25 16.10 10.95
CA ASP A 29 7.37 16.63 10.15
C ASP A 29 7.03 16.61 8.63
N PRO A 30 7.08 17.76 7.94
CA PRO A 30 6.80 17.85 6.51
C PRO A 30 7.77 17.03 5.64
N THR A 31 8.99 16.79 6.09
CA THR A 31 10.00 15.97 5.40
C THR A 31 9.59 14.50 5.44
N GLN A 32 9.19 14.00 6.60
CA GLN A 32 8.74 12.62 6.78
C GLN A 32 7.43 12.35 6.00
N ALA A 33 6.51 13.32 5.98
CA ALA A 33 5.28 13.24 5.19
C ALA A 33 5.56 13.14 3.68
N LYS A 34 6.58 13.85 3.18
CA LYS A 34 7.01 13.76 1.77
C LYS A 34 7.60 12.39 1.45
N VAL A 35 8.43 11.85 2.34
CA VAL A 35 9.03 10.50 2.18
C VAL A 35 7.94 9.43 2.18
N MET A 36 6.96 9.50 3.09
CA MET A 36 5.85 8.56 3.12
C MET A 36 5.11 8.56 1.78
N LYS A 37 4.73 9.72 1.22
CA LYS A 37 4.01 9.80 -0.06
C LYS A 37 4.76 9.19 -1.26
N VAL A 38 6.10 9.23 -1.25
CA VAL A 38 6.95 8.71 -2.35
C VAL A 38 7.23 7.21 -2.19
N MET A 39 7.23 6.70 -0.95
CA MET A 39 7.56 5.31 -0.63
C MET A 39 6.71 4.25 -1.36
N PRO A 40 5.37 4.37 -1.46
CA PRO A 40 4.51 3.45 -2.22
C PRO A 40 4.90 3.33 -3.69
N VAL A 41 5.21 4.46 -4.32
CA VAL A 41 5.54 4.53 -5.74
C VAL A 41 6.89 3.86 -5.97
N MET A 42 7.88 4.17 -5.13
CA MET A 42 9.18 3.51 -5.13
C MET A 42 9.07 1.99 -4.99
N PHE A 43 8.29 1.53 -4.01
CA PHE A 43 8.08 0.09 -3.80
C PHE A 43 7.35 -0.57 -4.97
N SER A 44 6.40 0.12 -5.61
CA SER A 44 5.69 -0.39 -6.78
C SER A 44 6.62 -0.68 -7.95
N PHE A 45 7.57 0.21 -8.23
CA PHE A 45 8.61 -0.03 -9.24
C PHE A 45 9.62 -1.09 -8.80
N PHE A 46 9.97 -1.12 -7.52
CA PHE A 46 10.87 -2.13 -6.95
C PHE A 46 10.29 -3.55 -7.05
N PHE A 47 8.98 -3.73 -6.83
CA PHE A 47 8.32 -5.04 -6.89
C PHE A 47 8.25 -5.67 -8.29
N VAL A 48 8.50 -4.89 -9.35
CA VAL A 48 8.59 -5.43 -10.74
C VAL A 48 9.74 -6.44 -10.88
N PHE A 49 10.77 -6.33 -10.05
CA PHE A 49 11.91 -7.25 -10.07
C PHE A 49 11.70 -8.51 -9.23
N PHE A 50 10.63 -8.58 -8.41
CA PHE A 50 10.38 -9.66 -7.47
C PHE A 50 9.41 -10.73 -8.02
N PRO A 51 9.43 -11.96 -7.46
CA PRO A 51 8.49 -13.01 -7.84
C PRO A 51 7.03 -12.61 -7.58
N ALA A 52 6.14 -12.89 -8.53
CA ALA A 52 4.72 -12.50 -8.46
C ALA A 52 4.00 -13.00 -7.19
N GLY A 53 4.39 -14.16 -6.65
CA GLY A 53 3.82 -14.69 -5.40
C GLY A 53 4.13 -13.83 -4.17
N LEU A 54 5.34 -13.25 -4.09
CA LEU A 54 5.69 -12.33 -3.00
C LEU A 54 4.90 -11.02 -3.12
N VAL A 55 4.76 -10.50 -4.34
CA VAL A 55 3.98 -9.30 -4.62
C VAL A 55 2.51 -9.52 -4.27
N LEU A 56 1.93 -10.66 -4.67
CA LEU A 56 0.55 -11.02 -4.37
C LEU A 56 0.30 -11.13 -2.87
N TYR A 57 1.19 -11.79 -2.12
CA TYR A 57 1.11 -11.87 -0.66
C TYR A 57 1.02 -10.47 -0.03
N TRP A 58 1.87 -9.55 -0.50
CA TRP A 58 1.93 -8.20 0.03
C TRP A 58 0.71 -7.36 -0.34
N THR A 59 0.21 -7.50 -1.57
CA THR A 59 -1.04 -6.85 -2.01
C THR A 59 -2.21 -7.32 -1.16
N VAL A 60 -2.39 -8.63 -0.97
CA VAL A 60 -3.49 -9.18 -0.18
C VAL A 60 -3.42 -8.71 1.28
N ASN A 61 -2.22 -8.72 1.87
CA ASN A 61 -2.01 -8.24 3.24
C ASN A 61 -2.33 -6.74 3.38
N SER A 62 -1.91 -5.93 2.41
CA SER A 62 -2.21 -4.49 2.39
C SER A 62 -3.71 -4.23 2.29
N VAL A 63 -4.44 -4.97 1.44
CA VAL A 63 -5.90 -4.86 1.33
C VAL A 63 -6.62 -5.23 2.62
N LEU A 64 -6.21 -6.30 3.30
CA LEU A 64 -6.77 -6.68 4.61
C LEU A 64 -6.48 -5.62 5.67
N SER A 65 -5.27 -5.08 5.68
CA SER A 65 -4.87 -4.00 6.59
C SER A 65 -5.70 -2.73 6.36
N ILE A 66 -5.97 -2.35 5.09
CA ILE A 66 -6.86 -1.23 4.74
C ILE A 66 -8.27 -1.47 5.30
N ALA A 67 -8.83 -2.67 5.08
CA ALA A 67 -10.17 -3.00 5.54
C ALA A 67 -10.26 -2.94 7.07
N GLN A 68 -9.26 -3.48 7.78
CA GLN A 68 -9.17 -3.39 9.24
C GLN A 68 -9.09 -1.93 9.70
N GLN A 69 -8.19 -1.15 9.12
CA GLN A 69 -7.98 0.25 9.50
C GLN A 69 -9.24 1.07 9.28
N TRP A 70 -9.95 0.85 8.18
CA TRP A 70 -11.22 1.52 7.87
C TRP A 70 -12.31 1.24 8.92
N VAL A 71 -12.42 -0.01 9.38
CA VAL A 71 -13.36 -0.37 10.46
C VAL A 71 -12.98 0.31 11.77
N ILE A 72 -11.69 0.32 12.13
CA ILE A 72 -11.20 0.95 13.38
C ILE A 72 -11.46 2.46 13.35
N THR A 73 -11.06 3.14 12.27
CA THR A 73 -11.27 4.59 12.11
C THR A 73 -12.75 4.96 12.21
N ARG A 74 -13.65 4.17 11.61
CA ARG A 74 -15.10 4.40 11.73
C ARG A 74 -15.63 4.22 13.15
N ARG A 75 -15.09 3.25 13.92
CA ARG A 75 -15.48 3.04 15.32
C ARG A 75 -15.03 4.20 16.19
N ILE A 76 -13.79 4.67 16.03
CA ILE A 76 -13.24 5.80 16.79
C ILE A 76 -14.02 7.11 16.51
N ILE A 77 -14.48 7.34 15.27
CA ILE A 77 -15.24 8.55 14.90
C ILE A 77 -16.70 8.49 15.40
N ALA A 78 -17.23 7.28 15.66
CA ALA A 78 -18.61 7.09 16.12
C ALA A 78 -18.79 7.25 17.64
N GLU A 79 -17.69 7.27 18.40
CA GLU A 79 -17.61 7.62 19.83
C GLU A 79 -17.38 9.12 20.00
#